data_AF-A0A1H1U2L6-F1
#
_entry.id   AF-A0A1H1U2L6-F1
#
_cell.length_a   1.000
_cell.length_b   1.000
_cell.length_c   1.000
_cell.angle_alpha   90.00
_cell.angle_beta   90.00
_cell.angle_gamma   90.00
#
_symmetry.space_group_name_H-M   'P 1'
#
loop_
_entity.id
_entity.type
_entity.pdbx_description
1 polymer ?
#
loop_
_entity_poly.entity_id
_entity_poly.type
_entity_poly.pdbx_seq_one_letter_code
_entity_poly.pdbx_strand_id
1 'polypeptide(L)'
;MTGYWDVEPSGRSAPTTMQLSLPDVQVELRADRGVFAASGIDRGTRVLLRDVAAPNPYTGVVDLGTGYGPIAVATALRQPLAGVWAVDVNRRALDLTRANTRDLPNVVVAEPGDVPPSLRFGGLYSNPPIKIGKDALHQLLADWLARLDPGSRAWLVVKQAMGADSLQRWLSDGGFPTSRAASKQGYRILRVDTPGPPPPLLEREDLATIAAHTGGPWTVLGRLTGGYSDTVVLVGRGALRAVLKAKEGAWWREQLNRLVPVSQELRTLGYPTPEVIGCGSLSADRSYLLTSWAGGTSPTEPNRRQLDAALAAAELHRSVRPPADRDWSAMITAFLNGGIGEHEFHPATSAYARQALAVLPKPVPALPTGELTHGDFTFRNMLFDGDALSAVVDLEGFGTGTVAADLLALLPSLSDPDHRRVVVEHAGELTSADVVAACLCHRILAGLDWASQHVELLDDAIERAKLLLSLLP
;
A
#
# COMPACT_ATOMS: atom_id res chain seq x y z
N MET A 1 -36.17 -5.44 -6.60
CA MET A 1 -35.41 -4.96 -7.77
C MET A 1 -33.99 -4.74 -7.26
N THR A 2 -33.03 -5.53 -7.73
CA THR A 2 -31.63 -5.39 -7.32
C THR A 2 -30.96 -4.28 -8.09
N GLY A 3 -30.28 -3.40 -7.37
CA GLY A 3 -29.52 -2.28 -7.91
C GLY A 3 -28.04 -2.63 -8.00
N TYR A 4 -27.28 -1.87 -8.79
CA TYR A 4 -25.83 -1.99 -8.80
C TYR A 4 -25.18 -1.49 -7.51
N TRP A 5 -25.95 -0.85 -6.62
CA TRP A 5 -25.55 -0.38 -5.29
C TRP A 5 -25.77 -1.41 -4.19
N ASP A 6 -26.29 -2.60 -4.51
CA ASP A 6 -26.42 -3.70 -3.56
C ASP A 6 -25.04 -4.40 -3.40
N VAL A 7 -24.68 -4.73 -2.16
CA VAL A 7 -23.42 -5.43 -1.84
C VAL A 7 -23.36 -6.79 -2.55
N GLU A 8 -24.47 -7.53 -2.48
CA GLU A 8 -24.65 -8.82 -3.15
C GLU A 8 -25.84 -8.75 -4.12
N PRO A 9 -25.61 -8.48 -5.42
CA PRO A 9 -26.70 -8.39 -6.38
C PRO A 9 -27.33 -9.78 -6.61
N SER A 10 -28.55 -9.99 -6.11
CA SER A 10 -29.37 -11.16 -6.45
C SER A 10 -29.88 -11.07 -7.90
N GLY A 11 -29.27 -11.89 -8.77
CA GLY A 11 -29.58 -11.98 -10.19
C GLY A 11 -28.63 -12.92 -10.92
N ARG A 12 -29.16 -13.73 -11.84
CA ARG A 12 -28.38 -14.71 -12.61
C ARG A 12 -27.32 -13.99 -13.46
N SER A 13 -26.06 -14.40 -13.28
CA SER A 13 -24.93 -13.95 -14.10
C SER A 13 -25.17 -14.24 -15.58
N ALA A 14 -24.78 -13.29 -16.44
CA ALA A 14 -24.73 -13.37 -17.88
C ALA A 14 -23.58 -12.48 -18.39
N PRO A 15 -22.32 -12.96 -18.28
CA PRO A 15 -21.13 -12.18 -18.60
C PRO A 15 -21.13 -11.75 -20.07
N THR A 16 -20.58 -10.56 -20.31
CA THR A 16 -20.45 -9.96 -21.63
C THR A 16 -19.15 -9.18 -21.72
N THR A 17 -18.77 -8.81 -22.93
CA THR A 17 -17.53 -8.14 -23.25
C THR A 17 -17.81 -6.74 -23.78
N MET A 18 -17.06 -5.77 -23.29
CA MET A 18 -17.20 -4.35 -23.60
C MET A 18 -15.87 -3.81 -24.12
N GLN A 19 -15.89 -3.15 -25.28
CA GLN A 19 -14.72 -2.46 -25.81
C GLN A 19 -14.65 -1.03 -25.29
N LEU A 20 -13.58 -0.71 -24.56
CA LEU A 20 -13.23 0.65 -24.19
C LEU A 20 -12.26 1.22 -25.22
N SER A 21 -12.78 2.08 -26.10
CA SER A 21 -12.01 2.75 -27.14
C SER A 21 -11.82 4.24 -26.85
N LEU A 22 -10.61 4.60 -26.44
CA LEU A 22 -10.12 5.97 -26.25
C LEU A 22 -8.97 6.24 -27.25
N PRO A 23 -8.59 7.50 -27.51
CA PRO A 23 -7.51 7.80 -28.46
C PRO A 23 -6.17 7.10 -28.14
N ASP A 24 -5.93 6.83 -26.85
CA ASP A 24 -4.68 6.32 -26.28
C ASP A 24 -4.83 4.95 -25.60
N VAL A 25 -6.06 4.47 -25.38
CA VAL A 25 -6.36 3.20 -24.69
C VAL A 25 -7.38 2.41 -25.50
N GLN A 26 -7.06 1.16 -25.80
CA GLN A 26 -7.95 0.20 -26.47
C GLN A 26 -7.91 -1.10 -25.68
N VAL A 27 -8.97 -1.38 -24.92
CA VAL A 27 -9.01 -2.56 -24.06
C VAL A 27 -10.37 -3.22 -24.07
N GLU A 28 -10.34 -4.54 -23.91
CA GLU A 28 -11.51 -5.36 -23.74
C GLU A 28 -11.79 -5.59 -22.25
N LEU A 29 -13.01 -5.28 -21.81
CA LEU A 29 -13.45 -5.40 -20.41
C LEU A 29 -14.59 -6.40 -20.29
N ARG A 30 -14.51 -7.27 -19.30
CA ARG A 30 -15.60 -8.14 -18.87
C ARG A 30 -16.61 -7.33 -18.04
N ALA A 31 -17.89 -7.49 -18.32
CA ALA A 31 -18.99 -6.94 -17.55
C ALA A 31 -20.04 -8.03 -17.30
N ASP A 32 -20.98 -7.79 -16.37
CA ASP A 32 -22.06 -8.72 -16.06
C ASP A 32 -23.34 -7.96 -15.67
N ARG A 33 -24.48 -8.66 -15.62
CA ARG A 33 -25.72 -8.14 -15.04
C ARG A 33 -25.55 -7.85 -13.56
N GLY A 34 -26.26 -6.84 -13.08
CA GLY A 34 -26.23 -6.43 -11.66
C GLY A 34 -25.11 -5.45 -11.33
N VAL A 35 -24.32 -5.00 -12.31
CA VAL A 35 -23.37 -3.89 -12.15
C VAL A 35 -23.75 -2.68 -13.01
N PHE A 36 -23.20 -1.51 -12.70
CA PHE A 36 -23.48 -0.30 -13.47
C PHE A 36 -23.01 -0.44 -14.92
N ALA A 37 -23.83 0.00 -15.87
CA ALA A 37 -23.51 0.00 -17.31
C ALA A 37 -23.16 -1.38 -17.90
N ALA A 38 -23.84 -2.44 -17.42
CA ALA A 38 -23.67 -3.84 -17.86
C ALA A 38 -23.86 -4.11 -19.37
N SER A 39 -24.44 -3.17 -20.13
CA SER A 39 -24.71 -3.31 -21.57
C SER A 39 -23.80 -2.45 -22.46
N GLY A 40 -22.85 -1.72 -21.89
CA GLY A 40 -21.97 -0.81 -22.64
C GLY A 40 -21.23 0.15 -21.72
N ILE A 41 -20.04 0.63 -22.13
CA ILE A 41 -19.34 1.68 -21.38
C ILE A 41 -20.24 2.91 -21.27
N ASP A 42 -20.51 3.36 -20.03
CA ASP A 42 -21.35 4.54 -19.80
C ASP A 42 -20.79 5.76 -20.54
N ARG A 43 -21.71 6.56 -21.06
CA ARG A 43 -21.37 7.75 -21.85
C ARG A 43 -20.66 8.80 -21.00
N GLY A 44 -21.06 8.96 -19.73
CA GLY A 44 -20.40 9.83 -18.77
C GLY A 44 -18.98 9.35 -18.51
N THR A 45 -18.78 8.06 -18.23
CA THR A 45 -17.44 7.47 -18.06
C THR A 45 -16.53 7.75 -19.26
N ARG A 46 -17.01 7.59 -20.50
CA ARG A 46 -16.22 7.94 -21.70
C ARG A 46 -15.89 9.43 -21.81
N VAL A 47 -16.83 10.30 -21.45
CA VAL A 47 -16.61 11.76 -21.44
C VAL A 47 -15.53 12.11 -20.41
N LEU A 48 -15.59 11.54 -19.21
CA LEU A 48 -14.57 11.72 -18.17
C LEU A 48 -13.18 11.31 -18.68
N LEU A 49 -13.05 10.08 -19.16
CA LEU A 49 -11.77 9.51 -19.58
C LEU A 49 -11.15 10.19 -20.81
N ARG A 50 -11.98 10.83 -21.66
CA ARG A 50 -11.47 11.56 -22.84
C ARG A 50 -11.02 12.98 -22.49
N ASP A 51 -11.74 13.66 -21.60
CA ASP A 51 -11.61 15.11 -21.43
C ASP A 51 -10.82 15.50 -20.17
N VAL A 52 -10.65 14.59 -19.21
CA VAL A 52 -9.83 14.82 -18.03
C VAL A 52 -8.42 14.30 -18.30
N ALA A 53 -7.43 15.17 -18.10
CA ALA A 53 -6.03 14.78 -18.17
C ALA A 53 -5.74 13.68 -17.15
N ALA A 54 -4.82 12.77 -17.49
CA ALA A 54 -4.32 11.81 -16.52
C ALA A 54 -3.81 12.54 -15.26
N PRO A 55 -3.96 11.95 -14.07
CA PRO A 55 -3.43 12.53 -12.84
C PRO A 55 -1.89 12.73 -12.91
N ASN A 56 -1.29 13.22 -11.83
CA ASN A 56 0.16 13.13 -11.70
C ASN A 56 0.57 11.64 -11.74
N PRO A 57 1.47 11.23 -12.66
CA PRO A 57 1.80 9.81 -12.86
C PRO A 57 2.51 9.15 -11.67
N TYR A 58 2.82 9.92 -10.63
CA TYR A 58 3.54 9.46 -9.44
C TYR A 58 2.71 9.52 -8.16
N THR A 59 1.45 9.96 -8.22
CA THR A 59 0.57 10.04 -7.04
C THR A 59 -0.53 9.00 -7.13
N GLY A 60 -0.77 8.26 -6.05
CA GLY A 60 -1.88 7.31 -6.03
C GLY A 60 -3.25 7.97 -6.13
N VAL A 61 -4.19 7.27 -6.72
CA VAL A 61 -5.54 7.77 -7.00
C VAL A 61 -6.61 6.75 -6.63
N VAL A 62 -7.84 7.22 -6.49
CA VAL A 62 -9.02 6.37 -6.25
C VAL A 62 -10.05 6.52 -7.36
N ASP A 63 -10.54 5.38 -7.86
CA ASP A 63 -11.74 5.25 -8.68
C ASP A 63 -12.92 4.83 -7.78
N LEU A 64 -13.76 5.81 -7.43
CA LEU A 64 -14.84 5.65 -6.47
C LEU A 64 -16.15 5.22 -7.15
N GLY A 65 -16.65 4.04 -6.80
CA GLY A 65 -17.74 3.38 -7.51
C GLY A 65 -17.25 2.80 -8.83
N THR A 66 -16.18 1.99 -8.76
CA THR A 66 -15.41 1.54 -9.93
C THR A 66 -16.24 0.72 -10.93
N GLY A 67 -17.35 0.10 -10.50
CA GLY A 67 -18.13 -0.79 -11.35
C GLY A 67 -17.28 -1.98 -11.81
N TYR A 68 -17.24 -2.25 -13.12
CA TYR A 68 -16.35 -3.29 -13.68
C TYR A 68 -14.96 -2.76 -14.07
N GLY A 69 -14.56 -1.59 -13.55
CA GLY A 69 -13.19 -1.07 -13.66
C GLY A 69 -12.80 -0.22 -14.88
N PRO A 70 -13.69 0.35 -15.73
CA PRO A 70 -13.24 1.09 -16.91
C PRO A 70 -12.39 2.33 -16.58
N ILE A 71 -12.68 3.02 -15.46
CA ILE A 71 -11.88 4.19 -15.03
C ILE A 71 -10.54 3.71 -14.46
N ALA A 72 -10.57 2.72 -13.56
CA ALA A 72 -9.37 2.11 -12.99
C ALA A 72 -8.39 1.61 -14.07
N VAL A 73 -8.85 0.80 -15.03
CA VAL A 73 -8.03 0.25 -16.13
C VAL A 73 -7.41 1.36 -16.98
N ALA A 74 -8.20 2.33 -17.42
CA ALA A 74 -7.68 3.44 -18.23
C ALA A 74 -6.65 4.27 -17.46
N THR A 75 -6.88 4.50 -16.16
CA THR A 75 -5.99 5.29 -15.32
C THR A 75 -4.68 4.56 -15.07
N ALA A 76 -4.73 3.26 -14.75
CA ALA A 76 -3.57 2.43 -14.51
C ALA A 76 -2.67 2.31 -15.75
N LEU A 77 -3.25 2.16 -16.94
CA LEU A 77 -2.51 2.11 -18.21
C LEU A 77 -1.82 3.44 -18.53
N ARG A 78 -2.48 4.57 -18.22
CA ARG A 78 -1.89 5.90 -18.41
C ARG A 78 -0.82 6.24 -17.38
N GLN A 79 -0.81 5.53 -16.25
CA GLN A 79 0.04 5.81 -15.10
C GLN A 79 0.60 4.54 -14.46
N PRO A 80 1.52 3.84 -15.14
CA PRO A 80 2.06 2.58 -14.64
C PRO A 80 2.83 2.73 -13.29
N LEU A 81 3.17 3.96 -12.89
CA LEU A 81 3.90 4.27 -11.67
C LEU A 81 3.00 4.76 -10.51
N ALA A 82 1.71 4.99 -10.76
CA ALA A 82 0.76 5.40 -9.73
C ALA A 82 -0.09 4.20 -9.31
N GLY A 83 -0.26 4.02 -7.99
CA GLY A 83 -1.22 3.06 -7.45
C GLY A 83 -2.66 3.54 -7.67
N VAL A 84 -3.52 2.67 -8.20
CA VAL A 84 -4.94 2.95 -8.44
C VAL A 84 -5.78 2.08 -7.51
N TRP A 85 -6.55 2.71 -6.63
CA TRP A 85 -7.54 2.03 -5.80
C TRP A 85 -8.88 2.02 -6.51
N ALA A 86 -9.35 0.84 -6.89
CA ALA A 86 -10.64 0.63 -7.52
C ALA A 86 -11.64 0.16 -6.45
N VAL A 87 -12.55 1.06 -6.05
CA VAL A 87 -13.41 0.86 -4.87
C VAL A 87 -14.87 0.77 -5.26
N ASP A 88 -15.55 -0.28 -4.81
CA ASP A 88 -16.99 -0.48 -4.96
C ASP A 88 -17.54 -1.29 -3.78
N VAL A 89 -18.83 -1.13 -3.48
CA VAL A 89 -19.51 -1.97 -2.47
C VAL A 89 -20.06 -3.26 -3.09
N ASN A 90 -20.25 -3.29 -4.41
CA ASN A 90 -20.83 -4.41 -5.12
C ASN A 90 -19.77 -5.47 -5.42
N ARG A 91 -19.86 -6.63 -4.74
CA ARG A 91 -18.86 -7.71 -4.86
C ARG A 91 -18.70 -8.23 -6.29
N ARG A 92 -19.79 -8.28 -7.06
CA ARG A 92 -19.73 -8.68 -8.49
C ARG A 92 -18.95 -7.66 -9.32
N ALA A 93 -19.09 -6.38 -9.00
CA ALA A 93 -18.33 -5.31 -9.64
C ALA A 93 -16.83 -5.44 -9.33
N LEU A 94 -16.49 -5.74 -8.07
CA LEU A 94 -15.12 -6.02 -7.64
C LEU A 94 -14.53 -7.24 -8.33
N ASP A 95 -15.25 -8.35 -8.44
CA ASP A 95 -14.78 -9.56 -9.12
C ASP A 95 -14.50 -9.32 -10.61
N LEU A 96 -15.38 -8.56 -11.29
CA LEU A 96 -15.15 -8.15 -12.68
C LEU A 96 -13.95 -7.22 -12.81
N THR A 97 -13.79 -6.27 -11.87
CA THR A 97 -12.65 -5.36 -11.85
C THR A 97 -11.35 -6.12 -11.68
N ARG A 98 -11.26 -7.05 -10.71
CA ARG A 98 -10.10 -7.94 -10.54
C ARG A 98 -9.77 -8.70 -11.82
N ALA A 99 -10.79 -9.24 -12.50
CA ALA A 99 -10.61 -9.96 -13.75
C ALA A 99 -10.12 -9.06 -14.90
N ASN A 100 -10.51 -7.78 -14.92
CA ASN A 100 -10.12 -6.79 -15.94
C ASN A 100 -8.77 -6.13 -15.65
N THR A 101 -8.30 -6.17 -14.41
CA THR A 101 -7.04 -5.55 -13.97
C THR A 101 -5.96 -6.58 -13.63
N ARG A 102 -6.19 -7.86 -13.91
CA ARG A 102 -5.26 -8.98 -13.62
C ARG A 102 -3.82 -8.75 -14.09
N ASP A 103 -3.65 -8.07 -15.22
CA ASP A 103 -2.34 -7.82 -15.84
C ASP A 103 -1.85 -6.37 -15.55
N LEU A 104 -2.51 -5.68 -14.60
CA LEU A 104 -2.21 -4.30 -14.17
C LEU A 104 -1.83 -4.30 -12.69
N PRO A 105 -0.55 -4.57 -12.36
CA PRO A 105 -0.11 -4.77 -10.97
C PRO A 105 -0.19 -3.51 -10.11
N ASN A 106 -0.40 -2.35 -10.72
CA ASN A 106 -0.60 -1.08 -10.02
C ASN A 106 -2.08 -0.81 -9.63
N VAL A 107 -2.97 -1.80 -9.74
CA VAL A 107 -4.38 -1.67 -9.32
C VAL A 107 -4.67 -2.51 -8.08
N VAL A 108 -5.26 -1.89 -7.06
CA VAL A 108 -5.78 -2.56 -5.87
C VAL A 108 -7.31 -2.49 -5.90
N VAL A 109 -7.98 -3.63 -5.80
CA VAL A 109 -9.45 -3.73 -5.83
C VAL A 109 -9.96 -4.04 -4.42
N ALA A 110 -10.84 -3.18 -3.90
CA ALA A 110 -11.19 -3.18 -2.47
C ALA A 110 -12.65 -2.76 -2.22
N GLU A 111 -13.27 -3.31 -1.16
CA GLU A 111 -14.46 -2.69 -0.57
C GLU A 111 -14.05 -1.41 0.19
N PRO A 112 -14.96 -0.44 0.44
CA PRO A 112 -14.61 0.78 1.17
C PRO A 112 -13.94 0.55 2.52
N GLY A 113 -14.32 -0.52 3.23
CA GLY A 113 -13.77 -0.89 4.54
C GLY A 113 -12.34 -1.43 4.47
N ASP A 114 -11.92 -1.99 3.34
CA ASP A 114 -10.57 -2.56 3.17
C ASP A 114 -9.52 -1.49 2.84
N VAL A 115 -9.94 -0.25 2.58
CA VAL A 115 -9.03 0.84 2.24
C VAL A 115 -8.54 1.52 3.53
N PRO A 116 -7.23 1.48 3.87
CA PRO A 116 -6.74 1.96 5.16
C PRO A 116 -7.21 3.40 5.48
N PRO A 117 -7.76 3.69 6.69
CA PRO A 117 -8.29 5.01 7.02
C PRO A 117 -7.28 6.16 6.93
N SER A 118 -5.99 5.86 7.15
CA SER A 118 -4.88 6.81 7.01
C SER A 118 -4.45 7.06 5.56
N LEU A 119 -4.85 6.21 4.61
CA LEU A 119 -4.47 6.37 3.20
C LEU A 119 -5.09 7.65 2.63
N ARG A 120 -4.27 8.39 1.89
CA ARG A 120 -4.65 9.61 1.17
C ARG A 120 -4.33 9.48 -0.31
N PHE A 121 -5.05 10.24 -1.13
CA PHE A 121 -4.96 10.17 -2.59
C PHE A 121 -4.61 11.53 -3.21
N GLY A 122 -3.75 11.50 -4.23
CA GLY A 122 -3.44 12.66 -5.08
C GLY A 122 -4.51 12.96 -6.14
N GLY A 123 -5.54 12.12 -6.23
CA GLY A 123 -6.68 12.34 -7.11
C GLY A 123 -7.83 11.36 -6.87
N LEU A 124 -9.05 11.81 -7.17
CA LEU A 124 -10.27 11.01 -7.12
C LEU A 124 -11.00 11.11 -8.45
N TYR A 125 -11.44 9.98 -8.98
CA TYR A 125 -12.18 9.88 -10.23
C TYR A 125 -13.48 9.13 -9.96
N SER A 126 -14.59 9.63 -10.49
CA SER A 126 -15.85 8.94 -10.28
C SER A 126 -16.90 9.29 -11.34
N ASN A 127 -17.63 8.27 -11.75
CA ASN A 127 -19.01 8.41 -12.25
C ASN A 127 -19.94 8.03 -11.08
N PRO A 128 -20.25 8.97 -10.18
CA PRO A 128 -20.78 8.63 -8.87
C PRO A 128 -22.13 7.91 -8.97
N PRO A 129 -22.45 7.04 -8.00
CA PRO A 129 -23.66 6.23 -8.02
C PRO A 129 -24.91 7.06 -7.67
N ILE A 130 -25.33 7.99 -8.52
CA ILE A 130 -26.38 9.00 -8.21
C ILE A 130 -27.72 8.39 -7.75
N LYS A 131 -27.99 7.11 -8.07
CA LYS A 131 -29.23 6.41 -7.69
C LYS A 131 -29.29 5.95 -6.23
N ILE A 132 -28.23 6.07 -5.44
CA ILE A 132 -28.25 5.72 -4.00
C ILE A 132 -29.03 6.74 -3.15
N GLY A 133 -29.49 7.83 -3.76
CA GLY A 133 -30.15 8.92 -3.07
C GLY A 133 -29.18 10.05 -2.74
N LYS A 134 -29.74 11.26 -2.58
CA LYS A 134 -28.96 12.50 -2.43
C LYS A 134 -28.09 12.49 -1.18
N ASP A 135 -28.66 12.15 -0.03
CA ASP A 135 -27.95 12.24 1.25
C ASP A 135 -26.84 11.19 1.35
N ALA A 136 -27.09 9.96 0.90
CA ALA A 136 -26.08 8.91 0.81
C ALA A 136 -24.95 9.28 -0.16
N LEU A 137 -25.27 9.88 -1.31
CA LEU A 137 -24.26 10.39 -2.25
C LEU A 137 -23.42 11.50 -1.64
N HIS A 138 -24.05 12.43 -0.93
CA HIS A 138 -23.36 13.52 -0.25
C HIS A 138 -22.41 13.00 0.82
N GLN A 139 -22.87 12.07 1.66
CA GLN A 139 -22.02 11.45 2.69
C GLN A 139 -20.83 10.72 2.06
N LEU A 140 -21.08 9.89 1.05
CA LEU A 140 -20.04 9.18 0.31
C LEU A 140 -18.99 10.16 -0.24
N LEU A 141 -19.41 11.22 -0.92
CA LEU A 141 -18.47 12.19 -1.48
C LEU A 141 -17.72 12.94 -0.38
N ALA A 142 -18.36 13.35 0.71
CA ALA A 142 -17.68 14.02 1.81
C ALA A 142 -16.59 13.15 2.44
N ASP A 143 -16.90 11.89 2.72
CA ASP A 143 -15.97 10.92 3.33
C ASP A 143 -14.74 10.68 2.46
N TRP A 144 -14.94 10.54 1.14
CA TRP A 144 -13.85 10.26 0.21
C TRP A 144 -13.07 11.51 -0.21
N LEU A 145 -13.72 12.67 -0.32
CA LEU A 145 -13.04 13.94 -0.61
C LEU A 145 -12.16 14.37 0.56
N ALA A 146 -12.55 14.05 1.81
CA ALA A 146 -11.71 14.28 2.99
C ALA A 146 -10.41 13.43 3.00
N ARG A 147 -10.33 12.41 2.14
CA ARG A 147 -9.15 11.56 1.97
C ARG A 147 -8.24 12.00 0.83
N LEU A 148 -8.56 13.09 0.14
CA LEU A 148 -7.63 13.68 -0.82
C LEU A 148 -6.52 14.44 -0.08
N ASP A 149 -5.29 14.34 -0.59
CA ASP A 149 -4.20 15.19 -0.16
C ASP A 149 -4.55 16.67 -0.46
N PRO A 150 -4.20 17.63 0.41
CA PRO A 150 -4.49 19.04 0.10
C PRO A 150 -3.84 19.48 -1.22
N GLY A 151 -4.48 20.40 -1.93
CA GLY A 151 -4.15 20.78 -3.31
C GLY A 151 -4.40 19.71 -4.39
N SER A 152 -4.92 18.53 -4.04
CA SER A 152 -5.35 17.52 -5.02
C SER A 152 -6.74 17.83 -5.58
N ARG A 153 -7.16 17.00 -6.54
CA ARG A 153 -8.41 17.24 -7.29
C ARG A 153 -9.25 15.98 -7.39
N ALA A 154 -10.56 16.16 -7.27
CA ALA A 154 -11.53 15.17 -7.72
C ALA A 154 -12.12 15.55 -9.07
N TRP A 155 -12.40 14.53 -9.88
CA TRP A 155 -13.05 14.64 -11.18
C TRP A 155 -14.30 13.79 -11.20
N LEU A 156 -15.45 14.45 -11.16
CA LEU A 156 -16.76 13.81 -11.14
C LEU A 156 -17.45 14.04 -12.48
N VAL A 157 -17.95 12.97 -13.11
CA VAL A 157 -18.82 13.11 -14.28
C VAL A 157 -20.27 12.87 -13.89
N VAL A 158 -21.12 13.89 -14.10
CA VAL A 158 -22.50 13.87 -13.61
C VAL A 158 -23.45 14.25 -14.74
N LYS A 159 -24.50 13.46 -14.94
CA LYS A 159 -25.53 13.78 -15.93
C LYS A 159 -26.28 15.04 -15.49
N GLN A 160 -26.43 16.01 -16.39
CA GLN A 160 -27.01 17.33 -16.08
C GLN A 160 -28.42 17.21 -15.47
N ALA A 161 -29.26 16.36 -16.06
CA ALA A 161 -30.63 16.11 -15.60
C ALA A 161 -30.72 15.36 -14.27
N MET A 162 -29.60 14.86 -13.73
CA MET A 162 -29.54 14.14 -12.46
C MET A 162 -28.96 15.01 -11.32
N GLY A 163 -29.05 16.34 -11.45
CA GLY A 163 -28.68 17.25 -10.37
C GLY A 163 -27.21 17.63 -10.33
N ALA A 164 -26.50 17.63 -11.46
CA ALA A 164 -25.09 18.08 -11.52
C ALA A 164 -24.89 19.48 -10.92
N ASP A 165 -25.80 20.41 -11.21
CA ASP A 165 -25.72 21.80 -10.77
C ASP A 165 -26.07 21.96 -9.27
N SER A 166 -26.92 21.09 -8.72
CA SER A 166 -27.18 21.04 -7.27
C SER A 166 -26.03 20.40 -6.52
N LEU A 167 -25.41 19.35 -7.08
CA LEU A 167 -24.25 18.71 -6.49
C LEU A 167 -23.04 19.67 -6.45
N GLN A 168 -22.80 20.41 -7.54
CA GLN A 168 -21.76 21.43 -7.57
C GLN A 168 -21.93 22.46 -6.44
N ARG A 169 -23.16 22.97 -6.25
CA ARG A 169 -23.44 23.93 -5.18
C ARG A 169 -23.20 23.33 -3.81
N TRP A 170 -23.73 22.14 -3.55
CA TRP A 170 -23.53 21.45 -2.27
C TRP A 170 -22.04 21.21 -1.95
N LEU A 171 -21.24 20.78 -2.94
CA LEU A 171 -19.80 20.60 -2.76
C LEU A 171 -19.11 21.92 -2.38
N SER A 172 -19.37 22.99 -3.15
CA SER A 172 -18.78 24.30 -2.88
C SER A 172 -19.20 24.86 -1.51
N ASP A 173 -20.48 24.74 -1.15
CA ASP A 173 -21.01 25.20 0.15
C ASP A 173 -20.46 24.36 1.30
N GLY A 174 -20.18 23.07 1.05
CA GLY A 174 -19.58 22.12 1.98
C GLY A 174 -18.07 22.24 2.14
N GLY A 175 -17.45 23.30 1.61
CA GLY A 175 -16.01 23.54 1.75
C GLY A 175 -15.15 22.82 0.72
N PHE A 176 -15.72 22.31 -0.37
CA PHE A 176 -14.98 21.74 -1.49
C PHE A 176 -15.19 22.59 -2.76
N PRO A 177 -14.38 23.66 -2.98
CA PRO A 177 -14.52 24.54 -4.13
C PRO A 177 -14.66 23.76 -5.44
N THR A 178 -15.82 23.88 -6.09
CA THR A 178 -16.13 23.06 -7.27
C THR A 178 -16.40 23.92 -8.49
N SER A 179 -15.66 23.67 -9.57
CA SER A 179 -15.80 24.31 -10.87
C SER A 179 -16.28 23.33 -11.95
N ARG A 180 -16.85 23.86 -13.04
CA ARG A 180 -17.20 23.06 -14.22
C ARG A 180 -16.02 23.09 -15.18
N ALA A 181 -15.31 21.97 -15.31
CA ALA A 181 -14.18 21.86 -16.23
C ALA A 181 -14.63 21.63 -17.67
N ALA A 182 -15.70 20.87 -17.87
CA ALA A 182 -16.26 20.63 -19.20
C ALA A 182 -17.75 20.32 -19.16
N SER A 183 -18.38 20.41 -20.32
CA SER A 183 -19.79 20.12 -20.51
C SER A 183 -20.01 19.54 -21.90
N LYS A 184 -20.24 18.23 -21.96
CA LYS A 184 -20.41 17.52 -23.23
C LYS A 184 -21.52 16.50 -23.12
N GLN A 185 -22.32 16.42 -24.18
CA GLN A 185 -23.26 15.31 -24.38
C GLN A 185 -24.28 15.10 -23.23
N GLY A 186 -24.69 16.18 -22.56
CA GLY A 186 -25.61 16.13 -21.43
C GLY A 186 -24.96 15.77 -20.08
N TYR A 187 -23.63 15.70 -20.01
CA TYR A 187 -22.86 15.51 -18.78
C TYR A 187 -22.09 16.79 -18.44
N ARG A 188 -21.82 16.99 -17.15
CA ARG A 188 -20.85 17.95 -16.62
C ARG A 188 -19.66 17.19 -16.08
N ILE A 189 -18.46 17.70 -16.33
CA ILE A 189 -17.26 17.31 -15.62
C ILE A 189 -17.04 18.36 -14.54
N LEU A 190 -17.23 17.97 -13.29
CA LEU A 190 -16.98 18.79 -12.12
C LEU A 190 -15.54 18.54 -11.66
N ARG A 191 -14.78 19.62 -11.51
CA ARG A 191 -13.48 19.63 -10.85
C ARG A 191 -13.68 20.13 -9.44
N VAL A 192 -13.43 19.27 -8.47
CA VAL A 192 -13.49 19.58 -7.05
C VAL A 192 -12.07 19.80 -6.58
N ASP A 193 -11.77 20.99 -6.07
CA ASP A 193 -10.47 21.34 -5.51
C ASP A 193 -10.54 21.17 -3.98
N THR A 194 -9.54 20.52 -3.37
CA THR A 194 -9.44 20.44 -1.89
C THR A 194 -8.90 21.76 -1.34
N PRO A 195 -9.44 22.30 -0.23
CA PRO A 195 -8.95 23.53 0.38
C PRO A 195 -7.50 23.45 0.83
N GLY A 196 -6.83 24.60 0.74
CA GLY A 196 -5.43 24.77 1.13
C GLY A 196 -4.46 24.40 0.01
N PRO A 197 -3.28 25.06 -0.07
CA PRO A 197 -2.18 24.49 -0.80
C PRO A 197 -1.89 23.09 -0.25
N PRO A 198 -1.31 22.16 -1.04
CA PRO A 198 -0.71 20.97 -0.45
C PRO A 198 0.17 21.43 0.71
N PRO A 199 0.09 20.84 1.92
CA PRO A 199 1.13 21.08 2.90
C PRO A 199 2.45 20.80 2.18
N PRO A 200 3.44 21.71 2.26
CA PRO A 200 4.72 21.45 1.65
C PRO A 200 5.22 20.12 2.22
N LEU A 201 5.32 19.11 1.35
CA LEU A 201 5.83 17.79 1.71
C LEU A 201 7.23 17.92 2.32
N LEU A 202 7.96 18.92 1.81
CA LEU A 202 9.23 19.44 2.28
C LEU A 202 9.19 20.95 2.08
N GLU A 203 9.75 21.70 3.02
CA GLU A 203 9.88 23.15 2.88
C GLU A 203 10.92 23.50 1.81
N ARG A 204 10.89 24.73 1.28
CA ARG A 204 11.92 25.19 0.34
C ARG A 204 13.33 25.11 0.96
N GLU A 205 13.41 25.35 2.26
CA GLU A 205 14.64 25.25 3.04
C GLU A 205 15.13 23.81 3.17
N ASP A 206 14.21 22.84 3.32
CA ASP A 206 14.54 21.41 3.32
C ASP A 206 15.19 21.01 1.98
N LEU A 207 14.57 21.38 0.84
CA LEU A 207 15.12 21.07 -0.48
C LEU A 207 16.45 21.78 -0.76
N ALA A 208 16.64 22.99 -0.24
CA ALA A 208 17.91 23.71 -0.35
C ALA A 208 19.02 23.02 0.47
N THR A 209 18.70 22.59 1.69
CA THR A 209 19.60 21.82 2.57
C THR A 209 20.02 20.50 1.91
N ILE A 210 19.06 19.75 1.37
CA ILE A 210 19.32 18.50 0.65
C ILE A 210 20.16 18.77 -0.60
N ALA A 211 19.88 19.84 -1.34
CA ALA A 211 20.64 20.22 -2.52
C ALA A 211 22.11 20.53 -2.18
N ALA A 212 22.36 21.20 -1.07
CA ALA A 212 23.71 21.47 -0.57
C ALA A 212 24.44 20.18 -0.20
N HIS A 213 23.77 19.25 0.49
CA HIS A 213 24.35 17.96 0.88
C HIS A 213 24.61 17.01 -0.31
N THR A 214 23.79 17.08 -1.36
CA THR A 214 23.80 16.10 -2.47
C THR A 214 24.35 16.68 -3.79
N GLY A 215 24.86 17.91 -3.76
CA GLY A 215 25.56 18.53 -4.89
C GLY A 215 24.67 19.08 -6.00
N GLY A 216 23.40 19.42 -5.72
CA GLY A 216 22.53 20.11 -6.70
C GLY A 216 21.03 20.05 -6.38
N PRO A 217 20.22 20.91 -7.01
CA PRO A 217 18.80 21.08 -6.68
C PRO A 217 17.95 19.87 -7.09
N TRP A 218 16.96 19.57 -6.26
CA TRP A 218 15.93 18.56 -6.51
C TRP A 218 14.56 19.20 -6.69
N THR A 219 13.77 18.67 -7.62
CA THR A 219 12.38 19.07 -7.83
C THR A 219 11.46 17.94 -7.38
N VAL A 220 10.46 18.25 -6.56
CA VAL A 220 9.43 17.28 -6.17
C VAL A 220 8.56 16.97 -7.39
N LEU A 221 8.48 15.69 -7.75
CA LEU A 221 7.72 15.18 -8.88
C LEU A 221 6.34 14.64 -8.44
N GLY A 222 6.24 14.08 -7.24
CA GLY A 222 4.98 13.57 -6.68
C GLY A 222 5.18 12.86 -5.35
N ARG A 223 4.08 12.52 -4.69
CA ARG A 223 4.06 11.73 -3.44
C ARG A 223 3.83 10.26 -3.78
N LEU A 224 4.70 9.38 -3.27
CA LEU A 224 4.52 7.94 -3.43
C LEU A 224 3.53 7.43 -2.37
N THR A 225 2.68 6.48 -2.76
CA THR A 225 1.79 5.78 -1.83
C THR A 225 2.57 4.66 -1.13
N GLY A 226 2.68 4.68 0.21
CA GLY A 226 3.34 3.60 0.95
C GLY A 226 3.87 3.92 2.36
N GLY A 227 3.94 5.20 2.78
CA GLY A 227 4.39 5.57 4.12
C GLY A 227 3.22 5.76 5.08
N TYR A 228 3.11 4.93 6.12
CA TYR A 228 2.08 5.07 7.16
C TYR A 228 2.36 6.23 8.15
N SER A 229 3.60 6.76 8.18
CA SER A 229 4.02 7.83 9.10
C SER A 229 4.94 8.90 8.49
N ASP A 230 5.57 8.62 7.34
CA ASP A 230 6.64 9.45 6.79
C ASP A 230 6.26 10.09 5.46
N THR A 231 6.77 11.30 5.22
CA THR A 231 6.63 11.93 3.91
C THR A 231 7.58 11.27 2.91
N VAL A 232 7.03 10.45 2.02
CA VAL A 232 7.76 9.81 0.92
C VAL A 232 7.41 10.47 -0.41
N VAL A 233 8.40 11.06 -1.06
CA VAL A 233 8.23 11.79 -2.32
C VAL A 233 9.22 11.34 -3.38
N LEU A 234 8.74 11.29 -4.62
CA LEU A 234 9.61 11.17 -5.78
C LEU A 234 10.18 12.55 -6.10
N VAL A 235 11.50 12.63 -6.26
CA VAL A 235 12.21 13.84 -6.68
C VAL A 235 13.02 13.59 -7.95
N GLY A 236 13.25 14.66 -8.70
CA GLY A 236 14.01 14.66 -9.95
C GLY A 236 15.12 15.70 -9.98
N ARG A 237 16.23 15.33 -10.62
CA ARG A 237 17.35 16.24 -10.96
C ARG A 237 17.79 15.94 -12.38
N GLY A 238 17.27 16.71 -13.34
CA GLY A 238 17.40 16.38 -14.77
C GLY A 238 16.76 15.03 -15.10
N ALA A 239 17.55 14.11 -15.66
CA ALA A 239 17.13 12.74 -15.96
C ALA A 239 17.09 11.83 -14.72
N LEU A 240 17.76 12.20 -13.62
CA LEU A 240 17.80 11.38 -12.41
C LEU A 240 16.44 11.35 -11.71
N ARG A 241 16.11 10.21 -11.14
CA ARG A 241 14.94 9.97 -10.28
C ARG A 241 15.40 9.37 -8.97
N ALA A 242 14.84 9.88 -7.87
CA ALA A 242 15.20 9.46 -6.53
C ALA A 242 13.98 9.50 -5.61
N VAL A 243 13.99 8.65 -4.58
CA VAL A 243 12.98 8.63 -3.52
C VAL A 243 13.54 9.35 -2.32
N LEU A 244 12.82 10.38 -1.87
CA LEU A 244 13.16 11.17 -0.71
C LEU A 244 12.16 10.89 0.41
N LYS A 245 12.66 10.41 1.54
CA LYS A 245 11.90 10.19 2.77
C LYS A 245 12.31 11.22 3.81
N ALA A 246 11.35 11.93 4.38
CA ALA A 246 11.56 12.73 5.59
C ALA A 246 11.14 11.91 6.81
N LYS A 247 11.99 11.88 7.83
CA LYS A 247 11.82 11.10 9.06
C LYS A 247 11.81 12.03 10.27
N GLU A 248 10.83 11.83 11.13
CA GLU A 248 10.62 12.60 12.37
C GLU A 248 11.18 11.83 13.59
N GLY A 249 11.94 12.50 14.45
CA GLY A 249 12.51 11.96 15.68
C GLY A 249 14.03 11.85 15.66
N ALA A 250 14.64 12.17 16.81
CA ALA A 250 16.10 12.19 16.97
C ALA A 250 16.78 10.82 16.73
N TRP A 251 16.05 9.71 16.92
CA TRP A 251 16.57 8.35 16.68
C TRP A 251 16.98 8.11 15.22
N TRP A 252 16.24 8.69 14.26
CA TRP A 252 16.51 8.47 12.84
C TRP A 252 17.84 9.02 12.38
N ARG A 253 18.35 10.10 12.99
CA ARG A 253 19.63 10.69 12.59
C ARG A 253 20.76 9.68 12.65
N GLU A 254 20.92 9.03 13.81
CA GLU A 254 21.97 8.03 14.01
C GLU A 254 21.71 6.76 13.20
N GLN A 255 20.45 6.35 13.09
CA GLN A 255 20.09 5.18 12.30
C GLN A 255 20.41 5.34 10.81
N LEU A 256 20.11 6.50 10.22
CA LEU A 256 20.39 6.78 8.81
C LEU A 256 21.89 6.86 8.52
N ASN A 257 22.70 7.38 9.46
CA ASN A 257 24.16 7.36 9.32
C ASN A 257 24.71 5.92 9.28
N ARG A 258 24.12 5.00 10.06
CA ARG A 258 24.48 3.58 10.08
C ARG A 258 23.97 2.82 8.86
N LEU A 259 22.85 3.25 8.28
CA LEU A 259 22.28 2.66 7.07
C LEU A 259 23.23 2.74 5.88
N VAL A 260 23.97 3.84 5.72
CA VAL A 260 24.85 4.06 4.55
C VAL A 260 25.87 2.93 4.36
N PRO A 261 26.75 2.61 5.33
CA PRO A 261 27.73 1.53 5.16
C PRO A 261 27.06 0.14 5.04
N VAL A 262 25.98 -0.12 5.78
CA VAL A 262 25.26 -1.41 5.72
C VAL A 262 24.59 -1.64 4.35
N SER A 263 23.95 -0.61 3.80
CA SER A 263 23.37 -0.64 2.46
C SER A 263 24.44 -0.86 1.40
N GLN A 264 25.60 -0.21 1.53
CA GLN A 264 26.73 -0.40 0.61
C GLN A 264 27.25 -1.84 0.66
N GLU A 265 27.47 -2.40 1.85
CA GLU A 265 27.93 -3.79 2.02
C GLU A 265 26.93 -4.79 1.43
N LEU A 266 25.62 -4.63 1.68
CA LEU A 266 24.59 -5.45 1.05
C LEU A 266 24.67 -5.40 -0.48
N ARG A 267 24.83 -4.20 -1.06
CA ARG A 267 24.93 -4.04 -2.51
C ARG A 267 26.18 -4.69 -3.10
N THR A 268 27.32 -4.73 -2.39
CA THR A 268 28.51 -5.46 -2.89
C THR A 268 28.29 -6.98 -2.91
N LEU A 269 27.41 -7.50 -2.07
CA LEU A 269 26.96 -8.89 -2.07
C LEU A 269 25.89 -9.20 -3.14
N GLY A 270 25.47 -8.19 -3.91
CA GLY A 270 24.41 -8.33 -4.93
C GLY A 270 23.00 -8.22 -4.36
N TYR A 271 22.82 -7.81 -3.10
CA TYR A 271 21.49 -7.56 -2.54
C TYR A 271 20.83 -6.36 -3.24
N PRO A 272 19.61 -6.52 -3.79
CA PRO A 272 18.98 -5.49 -4.60
C PRO A 272 18.35 -4.43 -3.70
N THR A 273 19.11 -3.53 -3.10
CA THR A 273 18.55 -2.37 -2.37
C THR A 273 18.91 -1.06 -3.06
N PRO A 274 18.02 -0.04 -3.06
CA PRO A 274 18.33 1.26 -3.63
C PRO A 274 19.61 1.88 -3.08
N GLU A 275 20.34 2.58 -3.94
CA GLU A 275 21.53 3.34 -3.55
C GLU A 275 21.14 4.48 -2.62
N VAL A 276 21.85 4.64 -1.50
CA VAL A 276 21.75 5.86 -0.71
C VAL A 276 22.54 6.98 -1.41
N ILE A 277 21.82 7.92 -2.00
CA ILE A 277 22.39 9.12 -2.64
C ILE A 277 22.84 10.13 -1.57
N GLY A 278 22.09 10.22 -0.47
CA GLY A 278 22.45 11.05 0.66
C GLY A 278 21.45 10.94 1.81
N CYS A 279 21.92 11.20 3.02
CA CYS A 279 21.08 11.35 4.20
C CYS A 279 21.65 12.45 5.09
N GLY A 280 20.83 13.01 5.98
CA GLY A 280 21.29 14.03 6.91
C GLY A 280 20.16 14.69 7.68
N SER A 281 20.51 15.73 8.44
CA SER A 281 19.54 16.48 9.23
C SER A 281 18.87 17.58 8.40
N LEU A 282 17.57 17.75 8.60
CA LEU A 282 16.80 18.92 8.15
C LEU A 282 16.62 19.91 9.32
N SER A 283 16.38 19.39 10.53
CA SER A 283 16.28 20.16 11.78
C SER A 283 16.84 19.35 12.96
N ALA A 284 16.62 19.84 14.20
CA ALA A 284 17.01 19.13 15.43
C ALA A 284 16.30 17.78 15.61
N ASP A 285 15.10 17.64 15.08
CA ASP A 285 14.22 16.48 15.18
C ASP A 285 13.86 15.86 13.82
N ARG A 286 14.25 16.46 12.70
CA ARG A 286 13.96 15.96 11.34
C ARG A 286 15.22 15.53 10.62
N SER A 287 15.15 14.39 9.95
CA SER A 287 16.19 13.87 9.08
C SER A 287 15.62 13.50 7.71
N TYR A 288 16.48 13.39 6.70
CA TYR A 288 16.10 12.93 5.37
C TYR A 288 16.94 11.73 4.94
N LEU A 289 16.33 10.89 4.12
CA LEU A 289 16.98 9.81 3.37
C LEU A 289 16.62 9.96 1.89
N LEU A 290 17.62 10.10 1.04
CA LEU A 290 17.50 10.17 -0.40
C LEU A 290 18.13 8.93 -1.03
N THR A 291 17.32 8.16 -1.77
CA THR A 291 17.77 6.93 -2.43
C THR A 291 17.51 6.96 -3.93
N SER A 292 18.24 6.16 -4.70
CA SER A 292 17.96 5.98 -6.13
C SER A 292 16.56 5.42 -6.35
N TRP A 293 15.91 5.85 -7.43
CA TRP A 293 14.66 5.21 -7.86
C TRP A 293 14.88 3.75 -8.26
N ALA A 294 13.99 2.87 -7.81
CA ALA A 294 13.88 1.50 -8.28
C ALA A 294 12.48 1.30 -8.89
N GLY A 295 12.43 0.67 -10.07
CA GLY A 295 11.17 0.29 -10.71
C GLY A 295 10.65 -1.06 -10.21
N GLY A 296 9.42 -1.37 -10.58
CA GLY A 296 8.73 -2.62 -10.23
C GLY A 296 7.49 -2.39 -9.37
N THR A 297 6.80 -3.47 -9.04
CA THR A 297 5.58 -3.47 -8.24
C THR A 297 5.64 -4.51 -7.14
N SER A 298 5.04 -4.20 -5.99
CA SER A 298 4.90 -5.15 -4.89
C SER A 298 3.76 -6.14 -5.17
N PRO A 299 4.01 -7.46 -5.19
CA PRO A 299 2.97 -8.44 -5.45
C PRO A 299 2.03 -8.57 -4.25
N THR A 300 0.72 -8.58 -4.50
CA THR A 300 -0.28 -8.93 -3.48
C THR A 300 -0.35 -10.44 -3.26
N GLU A 301 -0.13 -11.22 -4.31
CA GLU A 301 -0.07 -12.69 -4.28
C GLU A 301 1.22 -13.16 -4.98
N PRO A 302 2.32 -13.37 -4.22
CA PRO A 302 3.61 -13.74 -4.79
C PRO A 302 3.60 -15.16 -5.38
N ASN A 303 4.13 -15.30 -6.59
CA ASN A 303 4.33 -16.60 -7.22
C ASN A 303 5.59 -17.32 -6.68
N ARG A 304 5.80 -18.58 -7.09
CA ARG A 304 6.92 -19.38 -6.59
C ARG A 304 8.30 -18.78 -6.89
N ARG A 305 8.51 -18.22 -8.08
CA ARG A 305 9.79 -17.62 -8.48
C ARG A 305 10.07 -16.33 -7.71
N GLN A 306 9.04 -15.53 -7.48
CA GLN A 306 9.14 -14.33 -6.66
C GLN A 306 9.48 -14.66 -5.20
N LEU A 307 8.89 -15.75 -4.67
CA LEU A 307 9.27 -16.28 -3.36
C LEU A 307 10.73 -16.75 -3.33
N ASP A 308 11.16 -17.56 -4.30
CA ASP A 308 12.55 -18.06 -4.36
C ASP A 308 13.55 -16.88 -4.42
N ALA A 309 13.23 -15.81 -5.15
CA ALA A 309 14.04 -14.59 -5.19
C ALA A 309 14.08 -13.85 -3.83
N ALA A 310 12.97 -13.80 -3.10
CA ALA A 310 12.91 -13.21 -1.77
C ALA A 310 13.74 -14.02 -0.74
N LEU A 311 13.68 -15.36 -0.82
CA LEU A 311 14.49 -16.25 0.02
C LEU A 311 15.99 -16.06 -0.25
N ALA A 312 16.39 -16.03 -1.52
CA ALA A 312 17.78 -15.80 -1.92
C ALA A 312 18.30 -14.42 -1.44
N ALA A 313 17.46 -13.39 -1.45
CA ALA A 313 17.82 -12.08 -0.92
C ALA A 313 18.00 -12.10 0.62
N ALA A 314 17.13 -12.81 1.36
CA ALA A 314 17.23 -12.96 2.80
C ALA A 314 18.53 -13.71 3.21
N GLU A 315 18.97 -14.71 2.44
CA GLU A 315 20.21 -15.42 2.73
C GLU A 315 21.44 -14.49 2.79
N LEU A 316 21.46 -13.43 1.98
CA LEU A 316 22.54 -12.44 1.98
C LEU A 316 22.65 -11.67 3.31
N HIS A 317 21.54 -11.55 4.07
CA HIS A 317 21.55 -10.90 5.39
C HIS A 317 22.49 -11.58 6.38
N ARG A 318 22.68 -12.90 6.24
CA ARG A 318 23.58 -13.70 7.08
C ARG A 318 25.05 -13.36 6.88
N SER A 319 25.40 -12.66 5.81
CA SER A 319 26.77 -12.24 5.50
C SER A 319 27.11 -10.85 6.04
N VAL A 320 26.12 -10.11 6.55
CA VAL A 320 26.27 -8.73 7.03
C VAL A 320 26.17 -8.69 8.55
N ARG A 321 26.99 -7.84 9.20
CA ARG A 321 27.03 -7.66 10.66
C ARG A 321 26.77 -6.18 11.00
N PRO A 322 25.49 -5.77 11.18
CA PRO A 322 25.17 -4.38 11.51
C PRO A 322 25.57 -4.02 12.95
N PRO A 323 25.62 -2.71 13.29
CA PRO A 323 25.75 -2.26 14.68
C PRO A 323 24.66 -2.83 15.60
N ALA A 324 25.02 -3.15 16.85
CA ALA A 324 24.15 -3.82 17.81
C ALA A 324 23.17 -2.90 18.56
N ASP A 325 23.05 -1.62 18.14
CA ASP A 325 22.17 -0.63 18.78
C ASP A 325 20.68 -1.00 18.73
N ARG A 326 20.28 -1.83 17.76
CA ARG A 326 18.95 -2.39 17.64
C ARG A 326 19.07 -3.90 17.45
N ASP A 327 18.60 -4.68 18.41
CA ASP A 327 18.61 -6.14 18.36
C ASP A 327 17.18 -6.70 18.31
N TRP A 328 16.78 -7.20 17.14
CA TRP A 328 15.48 -7.81 16.91
C TRP A 328 15.26 -9.10 17.70
N SER A 329 16.29 -9.93 17.83
CA SER A 329 16.24 -11.17 18.60
C SER A 329 16.03 -10.90 20.08
N ALA A 330 16.71 -9.89 20.63
CA ALA A 330 16.52 -9.46 22.01
C ALA A 330 15.12 -8.87 22.24
N MET A 331 14.63 -8.02 21.32
CA MET A 331 13.26 -7.47 21.38
C MET A 331 12.19 -8.58 21.33
N ILE A 332 12.34 -9.54 20.43
CA ILE A 332 11.43 -10.69 20.32
C ILE A 332 11.46 -11.51 21.62
N THR A 333 12.65 -11.82 22.12
CA THR A 333 12.81 -12.59 23.37
C THR A 333 12.17 -11.87 24.55
N ALA A 334 12.40 -10.56 24.67
CA ALA A 334 11.83 -9.72 25.72
C ALA A 334 10.30 -9.67 25.61
N PHE A 335 9.76 -9.47 24.40
CA PHE A 335 8.32 -9.47 24.13
C PHE A 335 7.68 -10.79 24.55
N LEU A 336 8.30 -11.93 24.22
CA LEU A 336 7.77 -13.25 24.55
C LEU A 336 7.90 -13.60 26.05
N ASN A 337 8.84 -12.99 26.78
CA ASN A 337 9.08 -13.22 28.22
C ASN A 337 8.43 -12.19 29.15
N GLY A 338 8.06 -11.01 28.64
CA GLY A 338 7.54 -9.87 29.40
C GLY A 338 6.06 -9.92 29.79
N GLY A 339 5.36 -11.02 29.52
CA GLY A 339 4.05 -11.31 30.13
C GLY A 339 2.85 -10.72 29.38
N ILE A 340 1.96 -11.60 28.95
CA ILE A 340 0.58 -11.32 28.49
C ILE A 340 -0.25 -10.56 29.57
N GLY A 341 0.28 -10.36 30.77
CA GLY A 341 -0.36 -9.59 31.83
C GLY A 341 -0.31 -8.07 31.64
N GLU A 342 0.57 -7.56 30.77
CA GLU A 342 0.63 -6.12 30.43
C GLU A 342 0.02 -5.82 29.04
N HIS A 343 -0.08 -6.82 28.16
CA HIS A 343 -0.78 -6.71 26.87
C HIS A 343 -2.23 -7.21 27.01
N GLU A 344 -3.18 -6.31 27.20
CA GLU A 344 -4.61 -6.62 27.10
C GLU A 344 -4.97 -6.89 25.63
N PHE A 345 -4.76 -8.12 25.17
CA PHE A 345 -5.32 -8.57 23.89
C PHE A 345 -6.84 -8.47 23.94
N HIS A 346 -7.43 -8.03 22.83
CA HIS A 346 -8.87 -7.98 22.69
C HIS A 346 -9.50 -9.34 23.03
N PRO A 347 -10.65 -9.40 23.74
CA PRO A 347 -11.26 -10.67 24.15
C PRO A 347 -11.44 -11.68 23.01
N ALA A 348 -11.77 -11.18 21.81
CA ALA A 348 -11.95 -11.98 20.59
C ALA A 348 -10.65 -12.66 20.09
N THR A 349 -9.48 -12.13 20.41
CA THR A 349 -8.18 -12.64 19.94
C THR A 349 -7.37 -13.35 21.03
N SER A 350 -7.74 -13.18 22.30
CA SER A 350 -7.02 -13.71 23.47
C SER A 350 -6.79 -15.24 23.44
N ALA A 351 -7.70 -16.02 22.84
CA ALA A 351 -7.55 -17.47 22.72
C ALA A 351 -6.39 -17.86 21.79
N TYR A 352 -6.22 -17.15 20.67
CA TYR A 352 -5.14 -17.39 19.71
C TYR A 352 -3.78 -17.02 20.30
N ALA A 353 -3.72 -15.92 21.07
CA ALA A 353 -2.52 -15.54 21.80
C ALA A 353 -2.08 -16.62 22.80
N ARG A 354 -3.03 -17.19 23.56
CA ARG A 354 -2.76 -18.31 24.48
C ARG A 354 -2.27 -19.56 23.74
N GLN A 355 -2.88 -19.89 22.60
CA GLN A 355 -2.47 -21.03 21.79
C GLN A 355 -1.04 -20.87 21.26
N ALA A 356 -0.69 -19.68 20.75
CA ALA A 356 0.65 -19.42 20.25
C ALA A 356 1.70 -19.54 21.37
N LEU A 357 1.38 -19.14 22.59
CA LEU A 357 2.33 -19.17 23.69
C LEU A 357 2.48 -20.54 24.35
N ALA A 358 1.49 -21.43 24.20
CA ALA A 358 1.51 -22.77 24.78
C ALA A 358 2.59 -23.68 24.17
N VAL A 359 3.08 -23.39 22.96
CA VAL A 359 4.11 -24.19 22.28
C VAL A 359 5.54 -23.79 22.67
N LEU A 360 5.72 -22.69 23.41
CA LEU A 360 7.05 -22.19 23.78
C LEU A 360 7.44 -22.57 25.22
N PRO A 361 8.70 -22.92 25.47
CA PRO A 361 9.21 -23.04 26.84
C PRO A 361 9.14 -21.69 27.55
N LYS A 362 8.96 -21.72 28.88
CA LYS A 362 8.99 -20.53 29.73
C LYS A 362 10.08 -20.64 30.81
N PRO A 363 11.02 -19.69 30.88
CA PRO A 363 11.21 -18.56 29.96
C PRO A 363 11.64 -19.01 28.55
N VAL A 364 11.30 -18.22 27.53
CA VAL A 364 11.77 -18.38 26.16
C VAL A 364 13.29 -18.10 26.15
N PRO A 365 14.13 -19.03 25.66
CA PRO A 365 15.57 -18.81 25.55
C PRO A 365 15.92 -17.61 24.67
N ALA A 366 17.12 -17.05 24.88
CA ALA A 366 17.65 -16.00 24.02
C ALA A 366 17.79 -16.50 22.58
N LEU A 367 17.22 -15.75 21.63
CA LEU A 367 17.32 -16.07 20.21
C LEU A 367 18.71 -15.72 19.65
N PRO A 368 19.20 -16.43 18.62
CA PRO A 368 20.45 -16.10 17.93
C PRO A 368 20.43 -14.64 17.43
N THR A 369 21.57 -13.96 17.53
CA THR A 369 21.74 -12.58 17.04
C THR A 369 23.09 -12.45 16.33
N GLY A 370 23.30 -11.33 15.67
CA GLY A 370 24.53 -10.95 15.00
C GLY A 370 24.34 -10.76 13.52
N GLU A 371 23.39 -11.47 12.89
CA GLU A 371 23.07 -11.32 11.47
C GLU A 371 22.29 -10.02 11.23
N LEU A 372 22.31 -9.51 10.00
CA LEU A 372 21.37 -8.46 9.62
C LEU A 372 19.93 -8.99 9.75
N THR A 373 19.07 -8.19 10.33
CA THR A 373 17.62 -8.37 10.28
C THR A 373 17.01 -7.06 9.81
N HIS A 374 16.34 -7.10 8.66
CA HIS A 374 15.62 -5.98 8.05
C HIS A 374 14.51 -5.48 8.97
N GLY A 375 13.79 -6.38 9.64
CA GLY A 375 12.75 -6.04 10.62
C GLY A 375 11.38 -5.73 10.02
N ASP A 376 11.28 -5.60 8.70
CA ASP A 376 10.02 -5.53 7.94
C ASP A 376 10.19 -6.15 6.55
N PHE A 377 10.81 -7.33 6.50
CA PHE A 377 11.09 -8.05 5.26
C PHE A 377 9.83 -8.71 4.68
N THR A 378 8.93 -7.90 4.12
CA THR A 378 7.65 -8.36 3.55
C THR A 378 7.58 -8.08 2.06
N PHE A 379 6.73 -8.78 1.32
CA PHE A 379 6.54 -8.53 -0.12
C PHE A 379 6.04 -7.12 -0.43
N ARG A 380 5.47 -6.40 0.55
CA ARG A 380 5.10 -4.98 0.38
C ARG A 380 6.33 -4.08 0.19
N ASN A 381 7.44 -4.45 0.80
CA ASN A 381 8.72 -3.76 0.71
C ASN A 381 9.63 -4.32 -0.40
N MET A 382 9.07 -5.16 -1.29
CA MET A 382 9.80 -5.74 -2.42
C MET A 382 9.17 -5.33 -3.73
N LEU A 383 9.98 -4.80 -4.65
CA LEU A 383 9.57 -4.41 -5.99
C LEU A 383 10.04 -5.48 -6.98
N PHE A 384 9.11 -5.97 -7.79
CA PHE A 384 9.41 -6.95 -8.84
C PHE A 384 9.15 -6.37 -10.23
N ASP A 385 10.03 -6.71 -11.18
CA ASP A 385 9.77 -6.58 -12.61
C ASP A 385 9.53 -7.98 -13.19
N GLY A 386 8.25 -8.33 -13.33
CA GLY A 386 7.84 -9.72 -13.55
C GLY A 386 8.23 -10.62 -12.38
N ASP A 387 9.10 -11.60 -12.64
CA ASP A 387 9.60 -12.54 -11.62
C ASP A 387 10.92 -12.06 -10.97
N ALA A 388 11.56 -11.02 -11.51
CA ALA A 388 12.86 -10.56 -11.03
C ALA A 388 12.68 -9.59 -9.85
N LEU A 389 13.37 -9.86 -8.73
CA LEU A 389 13.42 -8.94 -7.59
C LEU A 389 14.28 -7.73 -7.95
N SER A 390 13.62 -6.62 -8.25
CA SER A 390 14.25 -5.37 -8.67
C SER A 390 14.79 -4.57 -7.49
N ALA A 391 14.05 -4.54 -6.38
CA ALA A 391 14.52 -3.87 -5.16
C ALA A 391 13.83 -4.40 -3.89
N VAL A 392 14.56 -4.39 -2.78
CA VAL A 392 14.04 -4.39 -1.41
C VAL A 392 14.23 -2.98 -0.85
N VAL A 393 13.11 -2.33 -0.55
CA VAL A 393 13.02 -0.96 -0.04
C VAL A 393 12.78 -0.97 1.46
N ASP A 394 12.86 0.20 2.09
CA ASP A 394 12.54 0.38 3.52
C ASP A 394 13.54 -0.29 4.50
N LEU A 395 14.81 -0.40 4.08
CA LEU A 395 15.88 -1.00 4.87
C LEU A 395 16.23 -0.19 6.14
N GLU A 396 15.82 1.09 6.26
CA GLU A 396 16.21 1.96 7.38
C GLU A 396 15.83 1.42 8.78
N GLY A 397 14.87 0.50 8.87
CA GLY A 397 14.47 -0.20 10.10
C GLY A 397 15.41 -1.32 10.56
N PHE A 398 16.50 -1.59 9.83
CA PHE A 398 17.39 -2.71 10.10
C PHE A 398 17.98 -2.72 11.52
N GLY A 399 18.36 -3.91 11.97
CA GLY A 399 19.12 -4.13 13.19
C GLY A 399 19.89 -5.45 13.12
N THR A 400 20.54 -5.82 14.22
CA THR A 400 21.07 -7.17 14.41
C THR A 400 19.95 -8.13 14.81
N GLY A 401 20.08 -9.42 14.52
CA GLY A 401 19.13 -10.44 14.92
C GLY A 401 19.38 -11.78 14.23
N THR A 402 18.30 -12.54 14.04
CA THR A 402 18.29 -13.77 13.25
C THR A 402 17.52 -13.56 11.96
N VAL A 403 18.07 -14.05 10.84
CA VAL A 403 17.41 -14.02 9.53
C VAL A 403 16.04 -14.73 9.53
N ALA A 404 15.83 -15.69 10.46
CA ALA A 404 14.55 -16.38 10.59
C ALA A 404 13.38 -15.42 10.84
N ALA A 405 13.62 -14.30 11.55
CA ALA A 405 12.59 -13.30 11.79
C ALA A 405 12.10 -12.64 10.49
N ASP A 406 13.00 -12.42 9.53
CA ASP A 406 12.69 -11.85 8.21
C ASP A 406 12.06 -12.88 7.28
N LEU A 407 12.56 -14.12 7.26
CA LEU A 407 11.96 -15.19 6.45
C LEU A 407 10.50 -15.43 6.82
N LEU A 408 10.22 -15.51 8.12
CA LEU A 408 8.86 -15.73 8.63
C LEU A 408 7.96 -14.49 8.46
N ALA A 409 8.53 -13.32 8.15
CA ALA A 409 7.77 -12.13 7.78
C ALA A 409 7.08 -12.23 6.42
N LEU A 410 7.51 -13.16 5.56
CA LEU A 410 6.92 -13.39 4.23
C LEU A 410 5.57 -14.10 4.30
N LEU A 411 5.35 -14.92 5.32
CA LEU A 411 4.20 -15.83 5.45
C LEU A 411 2.82 -15.15 5.29
N PRO A 412 2.54 -13.97 5.86
CA PRO A 412 1.22 -13.35 5.76
C PRO A 412 0.79 -12.98 4.34
N SER A 413 1.74 -12.83 3.40
CA SER A 413 1.47 -12.51 1.99
C SER A 413 1.25 -13.75 1.12
N LEU A 414 1.45 -14.96 1.66
CA LEU A 414 1.39 -16.19 0.90
C LEU A 414 0.03 -16.86 1.09
N SER A 415 -0.77 -16.96 0.03
CA SER A 415 -2.06 -17.67 0.01
C SER A 415 -1.90 -19.18 -0.21
N ASP A 416 -0.86 -19.60 -0.93
CA ASP A 416 -0.56 -21.01 -1.21
C ASP A 416 0.07 -21.71 0.02
N PRO A 417 -0.53 -22.81 0.53
CA PRO A 417 0.05 -23.63 1.60
C PRO A 417 1.46 -24.17 1.30
N ASP A 418 1.76 -24.51 0.06
CA ASP A 418 3.05 -25.05 -0.34
C ASP A 418 4.14 -23.98 -0.27
N HIS A 419 3.82 -22.75 -0.64
CA HIS A 419 4.73 -21.61 -0.48
C HIS A 419 5.04 -21.34 0.99
N ARG A 420 4.04 -21.42 1.88
CA ARG A 420 4.27 -21.24 3.33
C ARG A 420 5.15 -22.33 3.91
N ARG A 421 4.91 -23.58 3.52
CA ARG A 421 5.72 -24.73 3.93
C ARG A 421 7.19 -24.57 3.53
N VAL A 422 7.45 -24.12 2.31
CA VAL A 422 8.81 -23.82 1.82
C VAL A 422 9.51 -22.78 2.69
N VAL A 423 8.83 -21.70 3.08
CA VAL A 423 9.41 -20.68 3.98
C VAL A 423 9.77 -21.26 5.34
N VAL A 424 8.90 -22.08 5.94
CA VAL A 424 9.14 -22.69 7.25
C VAL A 424 10.26 -23.73 7.19
N GLU A 425 10.28 -24.57 6.16
CA GLU A 425 11.36 -25.54 5.90
C GLU A 425 12.70 -24.82 5.74
N HIS A 426 12.75 -23.77 4.92
CA HIS A 426 13.95 -22.98 4.70
C HIS A 426 14.44 -22.28 5.98
N ALA A 427 13.54 -21.71 6.78
CA ALA A 427 13.91 -21.16 8.10
C ALA A 427 14.47 -22.25 9.03
N GLY A 428 13.89 -23.45 9.02
CA GLY A 428 14.35 -24.60 9.81
C GLY A 428 15.70 -25.18 9.35
N GLU A 429 16.10 -24.99 8.10
CA GLU A 429 17.45 -25.32 7.62
C GLU A 429 18.51 -24.35 8.19
N LEU A 430 18.12 -23.12 8.51
CA LEU A 430 19.02 -22.06 8.97
C LEU A 430 19.13 -21.94 10.49
N THR A 431 18.13 -22.40 11.23
CA THR A 431 18.09 -22.33 12.70
C THR A 431 17.28 -23.45 13.33
N SER A 432 17.29 -23.56 14.66
CA SER A 432 16.54 -24.60 15.37
C SER A 432 15.02 -24.39 15.29
N ALA A 433 14.25 -25.49 15.40
CA ALA A 433 12.79 -25.46 15.46
C ALA A 433 12.25 -24.54 16.58
N ASP A 434 12.94 -24.47 17.72
CA ASP A 434 12.57 -23.60 18.84
C ASP A 434 12.66 -22.11 18.47
N VAL A 435 13.67 -21.72 17.66
CA VAL A 435 13.83 -20.34 17.17
C VAL A 435 12.75 -20.01 16.15
N VAL A 436 12.45 -20.94 15.23
CA VAL A 436 11.36 -20.78 14.25
C VAL A 436 10.02 -20.59 14.98
N ALA A 437 9.73 -21.45 15.97
CA ALA A 437 8.53 -21.34 16.79
C ALA A 437 8.46 -19.99 17.51
N ALA A 438 9.54 -19.55 18.17
CA ALA A 438 9.55 -18.26 18.87
C ALA A 438 9.28 -17.07 17.93
N CYS A 439 9.95 -17.02 16.77
CA CYS A 439 9.72 -15.96 15.77
C CYS A 439 8.29 -15.98 15.20
N LEU A 440 7.72 -17.16 14.94
CA LEU A 440 6.33 -17.33 14.51
C LEU A 440 5.34 -16.85 15.56
N CYS A 441 5.53 -17.27 16.83
CA CYS A 441 4.70 -16.84 17.95
C CYS A 441 4.74 -15.33 18.12
N HIS A 442 5.92 -14.71 18.04
CA HIS A 442 6.04 -13.25 18.06
C HIS A 442 5.26 -12.60 16.92
N ARG A 443 5.32 -13.16 15.70
CA ARG A 443 4.57 -12.63 14.55
C ARG A 443 3.07 -12.64 14.78
N ILE A 444 2.55 -13.76 15.31
CA ILE A 444 1.12 -13.90 15.65
C ILE A 444 0.75 -12.83 16.68
N LEU A 445 1.48 -12.79 17.80
CA LEU A 445 1.16 -11.90 18.91
C LEU A 445 1.28 -10.42 18.53
N ALA A 446 2.31 -10.01 17.80
CA ALA A 446 2.44 -8.63 17.32
C ALA A 446 1.27 -8.23 16.41
N GLY A 447 0.79 -9.13 15.55
CA GLY A 447 -0.39 -8.90 14.72
C GLY A 447 -1.68 -8.75 15.54
N LEU A 448 -1.83 -9.56 16.60
CA LEU A 448 -2.99 -9.51 17.51
C LEU A 448 -2.97 -8.27 18.42
N ASP A 449 -1.79 -7.86 18.89
CA ASP A 449 -1.59 -6.65 19.70
C ASP A 449 -1.98 -5.41 18.91
N TRP A 450 -1.48 -5.30 17.67
CA TRP A 450 -1.85 -4.22 16.75
C TRP A 450 -3.36 -4.15 16.51
N ALA A 451 -4.01 -5.29 16.23
CA ALA A 451 -5.44 -5.35 15.98
C ALA A 451 -6.28 -5.05 17.24
N SER A 452 -5.74 -5.23 18.43
CA SER A 452 -6.43 -4.88 19.68
C SER A 452 -6.58 -3.35 19.83
N GLN A 453 -5.74 -2.58 19.15
CA GLN A 453 -5.81 -1.11 19.08
C GLN A 453 -6.61 -0.61 17.86
N HIS A 454 -6.94 -1.50 16.92
CA HIS A 454 -7.60 -1.21 15.64
C HIS A 454 -8.70 -2.25 15.40
N VAL A 455 -9.83 -2.08 16.10
CA VAL A 455 -10.93 -3.06 16.18
C VAL A 455 -11.46 -3.45 14.80
N GLU A 456 -11.40 -2.55 13.82
CA GLU A 456 -11.77 -2.79 12.43
C GLU A 456 -10.89 -3.84 11.71
N LEU A 457 -9.71 -4.16 12.23
CA LEU A 457 -8.76 -5.13 11.66
C LEU A 457 -8.81 -6.51 12.37
N LEU A 458 -9.74 -6.71 13.32
CA LEU A 458 -9.76 -7.91 14.16
C LEU A 458 -10.01 -9.19 13.35
N ASP A 459 -10.96 -9.19 12.43
CA ASP A 459 -11.30 -10.39 11.65
C ASP A 459 -10.12 -10.86 10.79
N ASP A 460 -9.48 -9.91 10.10
CA ASP A 460 -8.25 -10.15 9.35
C ASP A 460 -7.10 -10.67 10.23
N ALA A 461 -6.94 -10.10 11.43
CA ALA A 461 -5.91 -10.54 12.36
C ALA A 461 -6.18 -11.95 12.89
N ILE A 462 -7.44 -12.32 13.10
CA ILE A 462 -7.87 -13.68 13.49
C ILE A 462 -7.55 -14.68 12.39
N GLU A 463 -7.89 -14.39 11.13
CA GLU A 463 -7.60 -15.29 10.02
C GLU A 463 -6.09 -15.46 9.81
N ARG A 464 -5.31 -14.37 9.91
CA ARG A 464 -3.85 -14.44 9.90
C ARG A 464 -3.29 -15.25 11.07
N ALA A 465 -3.84 -15.10 12.28
CA ALA A 465 -3.41 -15.86 13.44
C ALA A 465 -3.69 -17.37 13.26
N LYS A 466 -4.89 -17.75 12.81
CA LYS A 466 -5.23 -19.16 12.51
C LYS A 466 -4.27 -19.77 11.49
N LEU A 467 -3.96 -19.03 10.44
CA LEU A 467 -3.01 -19.43 9.40
C LEU A 467 -1.64 -19.74 9.99
N LEU A 468 -1.07 -18.80 10.75
CA LEU A 468 0.27 -18.95 11.31
C LEU A 468 0.32 -20.00 12.44
N LEU A 469 -0.75 -20.13 13.24
CA LEU A 469 -0.86 -21.19 14.24
C LEU A 469 -0.84 -22.59 13.61
N SER A 470 -1.37 -22.76 12.40
CA SER A 470 -1.32 -24.05 11.69
C SER A 470 0.08 -24.46 11.23
N LEU A 471 1.05 -23.53 11.29
CA LEU A 471 2.45 -23.77 10.95
C LEU A 471 3.33 -24.02 12.19
N LEU A 472 2.78 -23.85 13.39
CA LEU A 472 3.49 -24.22 14.62
C LEU A 472 3.49 -25.75 14.78
N PRO A 473 4.56 -26.31 15.36
CA PRO A 473 4.69 -27.75 15.60
C PRO A 473 3.70 -28.31 16.63
#